data_AF-A0A4Q5XEL9-F1
#
_entry.id   AF-A0A4Q5XEL9-F1
#
_cell.length_a   1.000
_cell.length_b   1.000
_cell.length_c   1.000
_cell.angle_alpha   90.00
_cell.angle_beta   90.00
_cell.angle_gamma   90.00
#
_symmetry.space_group_name_H-M   'P 1'
#
loop_
_entity.id
_entity.type
_entity.pdbx_description
1 polymer ?
#
loop_
_entity_poly.entity_id
_entity_poly.type
_entity_poly.pdbx_seq_one_letter_code
_entity_poly.pdbx_strand_id
1 'polypeptide(L)'
;MPQPRVAMALAALVLGAALVTHVALRQRHAPERCPRGMELSGARCCGAGQALVEGACQGRARDCSSAQVLTDAGHCVARVGAAPIEGGELFIGAADWDGASGGERFPRSLVAPFRLDVSEVTRQRFGVAGGEPGQPMTDVAPSEAEAFCRRQGGRLPSASEFVFASAGAAARRYAWGNSGLVCRRAAFGLVHGPCGAAGGPELSGSRPDGASPEGVLDLAGNVAEWTREPSGSYAARGGSYRSSSAAELKSWAALPDREKALYIGFRCAYPR
;
A
#
# COMPACT_ATOMS: atom_id res chain seq x y z
N MET A 1 9.59 -37.28 -50.63
CA MET A 1 8.81 -37.73 -49.46
C MET A 1 9.71 -37.62 -48.24
N PRO A 2 9.36 -36.85 -47.19
CA PRO A 2 10.19 -36.76 -46.00
C PRO A 2 10.30 -38.14 -45.34
N GLN A 3 11.51 -38.52 -44.90
CA GLN A 3 11.74 -39.81 -44.25
C GLN A 3 10.88 -39.93 -42.98
N PRO A 4 10.34 -41.13 -42.67
CA PRO A 4 9.38 -41.32 -41.57
C PRO A 4 9.90 -40.82 -40.21
N ARG A 5 11.22 -40.85 -39.99
CA ARG A 5 11.88 -40.31 -38.80
C ARG A 5 11.76 -38.78 -38.68
N VAL A 6 11.85 -38.06 -39.80
CA VAL A 6 11.71 -36.59 -39.83
C VAL A 6 10.25 -36.19 -39.55
N ALA A 7 9.29 -36.92 -40.11
CA ALA A 7 7.87 -36.71 -39.84
C ALA A 7 7.52 -36.94 -38.35
N MET A 8 8.07 -38.00 -37.75
CA MET A 8 7.88 -38.30 -36.32
C MET A 8 8.48 -37.24 -35.40
N ALA A 9 9.69 -36.73 -35.72
CA ALA A 9 10.34 -35.68 -34.94
C ALA A 9 9.56 -34.36 -34.99
N LEU A 10 9.03 -33.99 -36.17
CA LEU A 10 8.18 -32.81 -36.33
C LEU A 10 6.86 -32.95 -35.55
N ALA A 11 6.23 -34.13 -35.59
CA ALA A 11 5.01 -34.40 -34.83
C ALA A 11 5.25 -34.29 -33.31
N ALA A 12 6.36 -34.83 -32.81
CA ALA A 12 6.73 -34.71 -31.40
C ALA A 12 7.00 -33.26 -30.97
N LEU A 13 7.65 -32.45 -31.82
CA LEU A 13 7.88 -31.02 -31.58
C LEU A 13 6.57 -30.24 -31.51
N VAL A 14 5.63 -30.49 -32.44
CA VAL A 14 4.31 -29.84 -32.46
C VAL A 14 3.50 -30.23 -31.21
N LEU A 15 3.50 -31.51 -30.84
CA LEU A 15 2.84 -31.99 -29.61
C LEU A 15 3.46 -31.39 -28.36
N GLY A 16 4.79 -31.29 -28.29
CA GLY A 16 5.50 -30.64 -27.18
C GLY A 16 5.18 -29.15 -27.07
N ALA A 17 5.19 -28.42 -28.19
CA ALA A 17 4.83 -27.00 -28.22
C ALA A 17 3.35 -26.77 -27.86
N ALA A 18 2.45 -27.62 -28.32
CA ALA A 18 1.03 -27.58 -27.97
C ALA A 18 0.82 -27.86 -26.48
N LEU A 19 1.52 -28.84 -25.91
CA LEU A 19 1.46 -29.16 -24.48
C LEU A 19 1.99 -28.00 -23.63
N VAL A 20 3.14 -27.43 -23.97
CA VAL A 20 3.71 -26.27 -23.26
C VAL A 20 2.77 -25.07 -23.34
N THR A 21 2.20 -24.80 -24.51
CA THR A 21 1.23 -23.70 -24.70
C THR A 21 -0.03 -23.94 -23.89
N HIS A 22 -0.57 -25.16 -23.89
CA HIS A 22 -1.75 -25.54 -23.11
C HIS A 22 -1.51 -25.43 -21.60
N VAL A 23 -0.36 -25.90 -21.12
CA VAL A 23 0.05 -25.76 -19.72
C VAL A 23 0.23 -24.29 -19.37
N ALA A 24 0.93 -23.51 -20.21
CA ALA A 24 1.13 -22.08 -20.00
C ALA A 24 -0.21 -21.35 -19.92
N LEU A 25 -1.13 -21.60 -20.86
CA LEU A 25 -2.48 -21.01 -20.87
C LEU A 25 -3.31 -21.41 -19.66
N ARG A 26 -3.21 -22.66 -19.18
CA ARG A 26 -3.87 -23.10 -17.94
C ARG A 26 -3.25 -22.50 -16.69
N GLN A 27 -1.95 -22.21 -16.71
CA GLN A 27 -1.22 -21.56 -15.62
C GLN A 27 -1.25 -20.02 -15.70
N ARG A 28 -1.89 -19.43 -16.72
CA ARG A 28 -2.18 -17.98 -16.75
C ARG A 28 -3.27 -17.66 -15.73
N HIS A 29 -2.92 -17.74 -14.46
CA HIS A 29 -3.67 -17.02 -13.45
C HIS A 29 -3.15 -15.59 -13.46
N ALA A 30 -4.05 -14.62 -13.65
CA ALA A 30 -3.71 -13.25 -13.30
C ALA A 30 -3.15 -13.27 -11.87
N PRO A 31 -2.02 -12.59 -11.59
CA PRO A 31 -1.45 -12.60 -10.26
C PRO A 31 -2.55 -12.24 -9.26
N GLU A 32 -2.72 -13.08 -8.24
CA GLU A 32 -3.78 -12.91 -7.25
C GLU A 32 -3.70 -11.49 -6.70
N ARG A 33 -4.76 -10.71 -6.95
CA ARG A 33 -4.80 -9.33 -6.50
C ARG A 33 -4.87 -9.31 -4.98
N CYS A 34 -5.73 -10.13 -4.38
CA CYS A 34 -5.93 -10.17 -2.94
C CYS A 34 -4.93 -11.11 -2.25
N PRO A 35 -4.45 -10.78 -1.05
CA PRO A 35 -3.59 -11.66 -0.28
C PRO A 35 -4.38 -12.88 0.22
N ARG A 36 -3.65 -13.90 0.68
CA ARG A 36 -4.25 -15.04 1.40
C ARG A 36 -5.13 -14.54 2.56
N GLY A 37 -6.28 -15.20 2.74
CA GLY A 37 -7.28 -14.84 3.76
C GLY A 37 -8.26 -13.76 3.30
N MET A 38 -8.09 -13.22 2.09
CA MET A 38 -9.02 -12.28 1.47
C MET A 38 -9.46 -12.78 0.09
N GLU A 39 -10.67 -12.39 -0.30
CA GLU A 39 -11.29 -12.76 -1.57
C GLU A 39 -11.60 -11.50 -2.39
N LEU A 40 -11.42 -11.60 -3.71
CA LEU A 40 -11.80 -10.52 -4.61
C LEU A 40 -13.33 -10.46 -4.69
N SER A 41 -13.92 -9.43 -4.09
CA SER A 41 -15.37 -9.17 -4.13
C SER A 41 -15.62 -7.92 -4.96
N GLY A 42 -16.06 -8.11 -6.21
CA GLY A 42 -16.14 -7.03 -7.19
C GLY A 42 -14.76 -6.40 -7.43
N ALA A 43 -14.62 -5.11 -7.09
CA ALA A 43 -13.40 -4.35 -7.27
C ALA A 43 -12.53 -4.23 -6.00
N ARG A 44 -12.85 -4.89 -4.90
CA ARG A 44 -12.14 -4.79 -3.61
C ARG A 44 -11.72 -6.14 -3.05
N CYS A 45 -10.73 -6.13 -2.17
CA CYS A 45 -10.39 -7.32 -1.39
C CYS A 45 -11.16 -7.29 -0.07
N CYS A 46 -12.07 -8.25 0.12
CA CYS A 46 -12.82 -8.41 1.35
C CYS A 46 -12.31 -9.63 2.13
N GLY A 47 -12.55 -9.69 3.45
CA GLY A 47 -12.24 -10.89 4.23
C GLY A 47 -12.98 -12.11 3.68
N ALA A 48 -12.39 -13.30 3.77
CA ALA A 48 -12.96 -14.49 3.15
C ALA A 48 -14.40 -14.76 3.64
N GLY A 49 -15.34 -14.90 2.70
CA GLY A 49 -16.78 -15.06 3.00
C GLY A 49 -17.58 -13.76 3.16
N GLN A 50 -16.96 -12.58 3.06
CA GLN A 50 -17.68 -11.31 2.97
C GLN A 50 -18.08 -10.98 1.52
N ALA A 51 -19.09 -10.14 1.37
CA ALA A 51 -19.55 -9.64 0.07
C ALA A 51 -19.43 -8.11 0.00
N LEU A 52 -19.07 -7.58 -1.17
CA LEU A 52 -19.09 -6.14 -1.42
C LEU A 52 -20.54 -5.68 -1.65
N VAL A 53 -21.08 -4.90 -0.72
CA VAL A 53 -22.43 -4.33 -0.78
C VAL A 53 -22.32 -2.82 -0.61
N GLU A 54 -22.81 -2.07 -1.60
CA GLU A 54 -22.74 -0.60 -1.65
C GLU A 54 -21.32 -0.05 -1.44
N GLY A 55 -20.32 -0.76 -1.98
CA GLY A 55 -18.92 -0.37 -1.90
C GLY A 55 -18.21 -0.73 -0.59
N ALA A 56 -18.88 -1.39 0.36
CA ALA A 56 -18.31 -1.85 1.63
C ALA A 56 -18.31 -3.38 1.76
N CYS A 57 -17.27 -3.96 2.36
CA CYS A 57 -17.26 -5.38 2.70
C CYS A 57 -18.22 -5.67 3.86
N GLN A 58 -19.30 -6.39 3.57
CA GLN A 58 -20.37 -6.74 4.51
C GLN A 58 -20.43 -8.25 4.76
N GLY A 59 -21.05 -8.63 5.88
CA GLY A 59 -21.08 -10.01 6.37
C GLY A 59 -19.91 -10.32 7.30
N ARG A 60 -19.86 -11.56 7.79
CA ARG A 60 -18.84 -12.04 8.73
C ARG A 60 -17.70 -12.69 7.97
N ALA A 61 -16.51 -12.10 8.07
CA ALA A 61 -15.29 -12.72 7.58
C ALA A 61 -14.96 -13.99 8.37
N ARG A 62 -14.43 -14.99 7.67
CA ARG A 62 -13.91 -16.24 8.24
C ARG A 62 -12.39 -16.23 8.35
N ASP A 63 -11.73 -15.40 7.55
CA ASP A 63 -10.28 -15.20 7.54
C ASP A 63 -9.98 -13.77 7.06
N CYS A 64 -8.77 -13.29 7.32
CA CYS A 64 -8.29 -11.96 6.97
C CYS A 64 -6.87 -12.00 6.40
N SER A 65 -6.40 -10.88 5.86
CA SER A 65 -4.98 -10.73 5.46
C SER A 65 -4.05 -11.10 6.61
N SER A 66 -2.86 -11.59 6.27
CA SER A 66 -1.79 -11.87 7.23
C SER A 66 -1.35 -10.65 8.04
N ALA A 67 -1.75 -9.42 7.67
CA ALA A 67 -1.49 -8.16 8.39
C ALA A 67 -2.69 -7.65 9.22
N GLN A 68 -3.79 -8.38 9.22
CA GLN A 68 -5.04 -8.01 9.90
C GLN A 68 -5.37 -8.98 11.05
N VAL A 69 -6.35 -8.60 11.84
CA VAL A 69 -7.01 -9.43 12.87
C VAL A 69 -8.48 -9.53 12.52
N LEU A 70 -9.03 -10.74 12.67
CA LEU A 70 -10.46 -10.99 12.61
C LEU A 70 -11.08 -10.64 13.97
N THR A 71 -11.99 -9.68 14.01
CA THR A 71 -12.71 -9.32 15.23
C THR A 71 -13.85 -10.30 15.52
N ASP A 72 -14.34 -10.33 16.76
CA ASP A 72 -15.51 -11.15 17.16
C ASP A 72 -16.78 -10.79 16.37
N ALA A 73 -16.87 -9.56 15.88
CA ALA A 73 -17.95 -9.11 15.01
C ALA A 73 -17.82 -9.61 13.55
N GLY A 74 -16.70 -10.24 13.20
CA GLY A 74 -16.43 -10.76 11.86
C GLY A 74 -15.88 -9.72 10.90
N HIS A 75 -15.15 -8.72 11.39
CA HIS A 75 -14.49 -7.71 10.55
C HIS A 75 -12.98 -7.91 10.51
N CYS A 76 -12.36 -7.61 9.37
CA CYS A 76 -10.91 -7.54 9.24
C CYS A 76 -10.41 -6.12 9.57
N VAL A 77 -9.49 -6.01 10.52
CA VAL A 77 -8.93 -4.74 10.97
C VAL A 77 -7.41 -4.87 11.06
N ALA A 78 -6.66 -3.86 10.61
CA ALA A 78 -5.20 -3.87 10.68
C ALA A 78 -4.70 -4.09 12.11
N ARG A 79 -3.58 -4.80 12.26
CA ARG A 79 -2.94 -4.96 13.59
C ARG A 79 -2.51 -3.61 14.13
N VAL A 80 -2.87 -3.33 15.37
CA VAL A 80 -2.39 -2.16 16.09
C VAL A 80 -0.98 -2.43 16.61
N GLY A 81 -0.07 -1.52 16.33
CA GLY A 81 1.31 -1.60 16.78
C GLY A 81 2.13 -0.49 16.15
N ALA A 82 3.34 -0.28 16.65
CA ALA A 82 4.29 0.64 16.05
C ALA A 82 5.66 -0.04 15.87
N ALA A 83 6.14 -0.04 14.63
CA ALA A 83 7.42 -0.61 14.20
C ALA A 83 8.58 0.29 14.65
N PRO A 84 9.69 -0.27 15.16
CA PRO A 84 10.89 0.49 15.41
C PRO A 84 11.59 0.83 14.10
N ILE A 85 11.97 2.10 13.94
CA ILE A 85 12.75 2.60 12.82
C ILE A 85 14.06 3.13 13.39
N GLU A 86 15.19 2.54 12.98
CA GLU A 86 16.52 2.89 13.52
C GLU A 86 16.97 4.31 13.12
N GLY A 87 16.35 4.91 12.09
CA GLY A 87 16.80 6.19 11.56
C GLY A 87 18.15 6.07 10.83
N GLY A 88 18.73 7.21 10.47
CA GLY A 88 19.97 7.31 9.71
C GLY A 88 19.97 8.46 8.72
N GLU A 89 20.99 8.50 7.86
CA GLU A 89 21.06 9.48 6.78
C GLU A 89 20.00 9.16 5.72
N LEU A 90 19.16 10.15 5.42
CA LEU A 90 18.20 10.13 4.33
C LEU A 90 18.78 10.93 3.16
N PHE A 91 19.01 10.25 2.04
CA PHE A 91 19.39 10.87 0.79
C PHE A 91 18.64 10.22 -0.38
N ILE A 92 17.82 11.02 -1.07
CA ILE A 92 17.09 10.60 -2.27
C ILE A 92 17.61 11.41 -3.47
N GLY A 93 18.60 10.86 -4.16
CA GLY A 93 19.13 11.42 -5.41
C GLY A 93 18.33 11.00 -6.64
N ALA A 94 18.81 11.42 -7.82
CA ALA A 94 18.33 10.89 -9.10
C ALA A 94 18.80 9.43 -9.26
N ALA A 95 17.93 8.46 -8.93
CA ALA A 95 18.23 7.03 -8.98
C ALA A 95 17.57 6.30 -10.17
N ASP A 96 16.85 7.02 -11.04
CA ASP A 96 16.06 6.49 -12.14
C ASP A 96 16.05 7.43 -13.36
N TRP A 97 15.68 6.87 -14.52
CA TRP A 97 15.62 7.55 -15.82
C TRP A 97 14.56 8.65 -15.91
N ASP A 98 13.68 8.79 -14.91
CA ASP A 98 12.58 9.75 -14.88
C ASP A 98 12.92 11.04 -14.10
N GLY A 99 14.20 11.28 -13.86
CA GLY A 99 14.72 12.52 -13.32
C GLY A 99 15.50 13.27 -14.38
N ALA A 100 15.36 14.59 -14.43
CA ALA A 100 16.43 15.41 -15.00
C ALA A 100 17.71 15.04 -14.27
N SER A 101 18.70 14.55 -15.00
CA SER A 101 19.99 14.09 -14.48
C SER A 101 20.56 15.11 -13.50
N GLY A 102 20.60 14.78 -12.19
CA GLY A 102 21.37 15.54 -11.18
C GLY A 102 20.61 16.28 -10.06
N GLY A 103 19.29 16.18 -9.93
CA GLY A 103 18.55 16.86 -8.84
C GLY A 103 18.30 16.01 -7.58
N GLU A 104 18.39 16.63 -6.38
CA GLU A 104 17.85 16.05 -5.14
C GLU A 104 16.32 15.97 -5.24
N ARG A 105 15.73 14.80 -4.96
CA ARG A 105 14.27 14.61 -5.00
C ARG A 105 13.60 14.82 -3.63
N PHE A 106 14.40 14.78 -2.57
CA PHE A 106 13.99 15.07 -1.20
C PHE A 106 15.19 15.66 -0.46
N PRO A 107 15.01 16.65 0.44
CA PRO A 107 16.11 17.25 1.18
C PRO A 107 16.89 16.21 1.99
N ARG A 108 18.23 16.29 1.95
CA ARG A 108 19.08 15.51 2.85
C ARG A 108 18.67 15.75 4.31
N SER A 109 18.56 14.69 5.09
CA SER A 109 18.17 14.77 6.50
C SER A 109 18.86 13.67 7.30
N LEU A 110 19.19 13.97 8.55
CA LEU A 110 19.51 12.94 9.54
C LEU A 110 18.23 12.63 10.31
N VAL A 111 17.72 11.41 10.18
CA VAL A 111 16.50 10.96 10.86
C VAL A 111 16.90 10.22 12.14
N ALA A 112 16.46 10.70 13.29
CA ALA A 112 16.69 10.02 14.57
C ALA A 112 15.87 8.72 14.65
N PRO A 113 16.26 7.74 15.49
CA PRO A 113 15.42 6.58 15.76
C PRO A 113 14.05 6.98 16.30
N PHE A 114 13.00 6.29 15.84
CA PHE A 114 11.62 6.54 16.25
C PHE A 114 10.79 5.27 16.11
N ARG A 115 9.51 5.33 16.49
CA ARG A 115 8.54 4.28 16.19
C ARG A 115 7.43 4.84 15.31
N LEU A 116 6.95 4.04 14.36
CA LEU A 116 5.88 4.42 13.46
C LEU A 116 4.75 3.40 13.51
N ASP A 117 3.50 3.84 13.60
CA ASP A 117 2.35 2.96 13.47
C ASP A 117 2.49 2.06 12.22
N VAL A 118 2.25 0.75 12.41
CA VAL A 118 2.43 -0.25 11.34
C VAL A 118 1.46 -0.08 10.17
N SER A 119 0.31 0.55 10.42
CA SER A 119 -0.71 0.88 9.41
C SER A 119 -1.28 2.27 9.67
N GLU A 120 -2.11 2.76 8.75
CA GLU A 120 -2.88 3.97 8.98
C GLU A 120 -3.83 3.81 10.18
N VAL A 121 -4.20 4.93 10.79
CA VAL A 121 -5.25 4.95 11.82
C VAL A 121 -6.57 4.56 11.16
N THR A 122 -7.15 3.44 11.60
CA THR A 122 -8.44 2.96 11.08
C THR A 122 -9.62 3.70 11.71
N ARG A 123 -10.79 3.63 11.07
CA ARG A 123 -12.06 4.16 11.59
C ARG A 123 -12.37 3.66 13.00
N GLN A 124 -12.16 2.35 13.25
CA GLN A 124 -12.33 1.75 14.57
C GLN A 124 -11.38 2.37 15.60
N ARG A 125 -10.09 2.52 15.25
CA ARG A 125 -9.09 3.07 16.16
C ARG A 125 -9.33 4.56 16.44
N PHE A 126 -9.88 5.28 15.47
CA PHE A 126 -10.29 6.68 15.64
C PHE A 126 -11.56 6.83 16.50
N GLY A 127 -12.40 5.79 16.58
CA GLY A 127 -13.62 5.77 17.38
C GLY A 127 -14.88 6.24 16.64
N VAL A 128 -14.90 6.16 15.31
CA VAL A 128 -16.08 6.53 14.50
C VAL A 128 -16.95 5.31 14.24
N ALA A 129 -18.25 5.45 14.51
CA ALA A 129 -19.25 4.43 14.22
C ALA A 129 -19.65 4.42 12.74
N GLY A 130 -20.10 3.25 12.26
CA GLY A 130 -20.56 3.06 10.89
C GLY A 130 -19.45 2.86 9.86
N GLY A 131 -19.80 2.25 8.73
CA GLY A 131 -18.85 1.83 7.70
C GLY A 131 -17.98 0.63 8.13
N GLU A 132 -16.91 0.37 7.38
CA GLU A 132 -15.99 -0.73 7.67
C GLU A 132 -14.98 -0.33 8.75
N PRO A 133 -14.94 -1.00 9.92
CA PRO A 133 -14.05 -0.60 11.02
C PRO A 133 -12.55 -0.64 10.66
N GLY A 134 -12.17 -1.49 9.69
CA GLY A 134 -10.80 -1.64 9.20
C GLY A 134 -10.39 -0.69 8.09
N GLN A 135 -11.29 0.16 7.58
CA GLN A 135 -10.89 1.21 6.62
C GLN A 135 -10.02 2.27 7.31
N PRO A 136 -9.07 2.89 6.59
CA PRO A 136 -8.35 4.05 7.09
C PRO A 136 -9.31 5.19 7.38
N MET A 137 -9.02 5.96 8.42
CA MET A 137 -9.74 7.18 8.73
C MET A 137 -9.31 8.30 7.78
N THR A 138 -10.25 8.84 7.00
CA THR A 138 -10.01 9.92 6.02
C THR A 138 -10.99 11.08 6.22
N ASP A 139 -10.86 12.15 5.44
CA ASP A 139 -11.59 13.42 5.65
C ASP A 139 -11.36 14.01 7.05
N VAL A 140 -10.12 13.89 7.53
CA VAL A 140 -9.66 14.43 8.81
C VAL A 140 -8.70 15.58 8.54
N ALA A 141 -8.92 16.73 9.18
CA ALA A 141 -7.99 17.84 9.10
C ALA A 141 -6.66 17.47 9.78
N PRO A 142 -5.51 17.99 9.31
CA PRO A 142 -4.21 17.65 9.90
C PRO A 142 -4.12 18.00 11.39
N SER A 143 -4.81 19.05 11.84
CA SER A 143 -4.89 19.43 13.25
C SER A 143 -5.66 18.40 14.10
N GLU A 144 -6.71 17.79 13.57
CA GLU A 144 -7.48 16.73 14.23
C GLU A 144 -6.67 15.43 14.30
N ALA A 145 -5.94 15.12 13.22
CA ALA A 145 -5.02 13.99 13.17
C ALA A 145 -3.88 14.14 14.19
N GLU A 146 -3.27 15.33 14.28
CA GLU A 146 -2.23 15.61 15.28
C GLU A 146 -2.79 15.56 16.71
N ALA A 147 -4.00 16.09 16.95
CA ALA A 147 -4.67 15.98 18.24
C ALA A 147 -4.95 14.52 18.63
N PHE A 148 -5.32 13.67 17.66
CA PHE A 148 -5.46 12.24 17.88
C PHE A 148 -4.12 11.61 18.27
N CYS A 149 -3.06 11.81 17.49
CA CYS A 149 -1.76 11.21 17.79
C CYS A 149 -1.21 11.66 19.15
N ARG A 150 -1.43 12.92 19.54
CA ARG A 150 -1.05 13.42 20.87
C ARG A 150 -1.79 12.70 22.00
N ARG A 151 -3.10 12.41 21.83
CA ARG A 151 -3.86 11.62 22.82
C ARG A 151 -3.33 10.20 22.93
N GLN A 152 -2.77 9.65 21.86
CA GLN A 152 -2.12 8.33 21.86
C GLN A 152 -0.67 8.38 22.37
N GLY A 153 -0.18 9.53 22.86
CA GLY A 153 1.20 9.71 23.32
C GLY A 153 2.23 9.86 22.20
N GLY A 154 1.79 10.11 20.97
CA GLY A 154 2.64 10.33 19.80
C GLY A 154 2.42 11.69 19.16
N ARG A 155 2.74 11.76 17.87
CA ARG A 155 2.55 12.93 16.99
C ARG A 155 2.36 12.48 15.55
N LEU A 156 2.07 13.39 14.64
CA LEU A 156 2.24 13.10 13.22
C LEU A 156 3.73 12.85 12.91
N PRO A 157 4.05 11.95 11.96
CA PRO A 157 5.41 11.82 11.46
C PRO A 157 5.85 13.12 10.78
N SER A 158 7.13 13.45 10.91
CA SER A 158 7.74 14.44 10.02
C SER A 158 7.83 13.88 8.59
N ALA A 159 7.96 14.78 7.63
CA ALA A 159 8.18 14.41 6.23
C ALA A 159 9.38 13.45 6.09
N SER A 160 10.53 13.77 6.73
CA SER A 160 11.73 12.92 6.65
C SER A 160 11.54 11.56 7.31
N GLU A 161 10.77 11.46 8.41
CA GLU A 161 10.45 10.17 9.02
C GLU A 161 9.58 9.30 8.13
N PHE A 162 8.54 9.85 7.51
CA PHE A 162 7.68 9.12 6.58
C PHE A 162 8.49 8.61 5.38
N VAL A 163 9.29 9.50 4.77
CA VAL A 163 10.14 9.14 3.63
C VAL A 163 11.20 8.12 4.04
N PHE A 164 11.79 8.21 5.24
CA PHE A 164 12.75 7.23 5.71
C PHE A 164 12.11 5.87 6.01
N ALA A 165 10.91 5.83 6.60
CA ALA A 165 10.20 4.57 6.81
C ALA A 165 9.86 3.86 5.49
N SER A 166 9.59 4.64 4.42
CA SER A 166 9.30 4.10 3.10
C SER A 166 10.59 3.73 2.33
N ALA A 167 11.48 4.69 2.11
CA ALA A 167 12.68 4.53 1.28
C ALA A 167 13.85 3.86 2.01
N GLY A 168 13.99 4.10 3.32
CA GLY A 168 15.17 3.76 4.12
C GLY A 168 16.46 4.41 3.61
N ALA A 169 17.59 4.04 4.23
CA ALA A 169 18.92 4.44 3.77
C ALA A 169 19.26 3.93 2.36
N ALA A 170 18.57 2.87 1.90
CA ALA A 170 18.74 2.30 0.56
C ALA A 170 18.00 3.08 -0.55
N ALA A 171 17.35 4.20 -0.22
CA ALA A 171 16.62 5.06 -1.16
C ALA A 171 15.64 4.29 -2.06
N ARG A 172 14.89 3.33 -1.49
CA ARG A 172 13.95 2.49 -2.24
C ARG A 172 12.89 3.34 -2.93
N ARG A 173 12.59 3.01 -4.19
CA ARG A 173 11.53 3.66 -4.98
C ARG A 173 10.16 3.53 -4.34
N TYR A 174 9.85 2.35 -3.79
CA TYR A 174 8.64 2.05 -3.04
C TYR A 174 9.01 1.44 -1.68
N ALA A 175 8.06 1.39 -0.75
CA ALA A 175 8.28 0.83 0.59
C ALA A 175 8.92 -0.57 0.55
N TRP A 176 8.42 -1.44 -0.32
CA TRP A 176 8.89 -2.82 -0.54
C TRP A 176 10.17 -2.94 -1.39
N GLY A 177 10.73 -1.85 -1.90
CA GLY A 177 11.92 -1.85 -2.74
C GLY A 177 11.75 -1.25 -4.13
N ASN A 178 12.64 -1.64 -5.05
CA ASN A 178 12.76 -1.05 -6.39
C ASN A 178 12.00 -1.82 -7.48
N SER A 179 11.37 -2.94 -7.12
CA SER A 179 10.58 -3.75 -8.04
C SER A 179 9.26 -3.07 -8.42
N GLY A 180 8.68 -3.49 -9.55
CA GLY A 180 7.52 -2.85 -10.15
C GLY A 180 6.30 -2.70 -9.23
N LEU A 181 5.55 -1.63 -9.49
CA LEU A 181 4.26 -1.34 -8.87
C LEU A 181 3.20 -2.29 -9.43
N VAL A 182 2.59 -3.09 -8.55
CA VAL A 182 1.53 -4.05 -8.89
C VAL A 182 0.43 -4.01 -7.84
N CYS A 183 -0.80 -4.31 -8.25
CA CYS A 183 -2.01 -4.20 -7.42
C CYS A 183 -1.99 -5.07 -6.15
N ARG A 184 -1.12 -6.08 -6.09
CA ARG A 184 -0.91 -6.93 -4.92
C ARG A 184 -0.12 -6.24 -3.81
N ARG A 185 0.70 -5.22 -4.14
CA ARG A 185 1.57 -4.49 -3.20
C ARG A 185 1.02 -3.12 -2.79
N ALA A 186 0.15 -2.52 -3.59
CA ALA A 186 -0.43 -1.22 -3.27
C ALA A 186 -1.87 -1.14 -3.75
N ALA A 187 -2.71 -0.45 -2.99
CA ALA A 187 -4.04 -0.06 -3.41
C ALA A 187 -3.94 1.29 -4.15
N PHE A 188 -3.81 1.26 -5.47
CA PHE A 188 -3.76 2.45 -6.33
C PHE A 188 -4.62 2.22 -7.56
N GLY A 189 -4.95 3.26 -8.33
CA GLY A 189 -5.68 3.12 -9.58
C GLY A 189 -7.03 2.41 -9.43
N LEU A 190 -7.68 2.60 -8.27
CA LEU A 190 -8.97 1.99 -7.97
C LEU A 190 -10.14 2.82 -8.50
N VAL A 191 -9.94 4.11 -8.79
CA VAL A 191 -10.98 4.94 -9.42
C VAL A 191 -10.80 4.97 -10.94
N HIS A 192 -9.59 5.31 -11.39
CA HIS A 192 -9.24 5.44 -12.81
C HIS A 192 -7.88 4.79 -13.08
N GLY A 193 -7.80 3.45 -13.00
CA GLY A 193 -6.52 2.76 -13.19
C GLY A 193 -6.60 1.25 -13.31
N PRO A 194 -5.43 0.58 -13.30
CA PRO A 194 -5.32 -0.83 -13.68
C PRO A 194 -5.76 -1.80 -12.58
N CYS A 195 -5.93 -1.34 -11.34
CA CYS A 195 -6.15 -2.24 -10.22
C CYS A 195 -7.62 -2.44 -9.90
N GLY A 196 -8.54 -1.62 -10.39
CA GLY A 196 -9.96 -1.88 -10.23
C GLY A 196 -10.82 -0.63 -10.43
N ALA A 197 -12.10 -0.78 -10.10
CA ALA A 197 -13.12 0.27 -10.13
C ALA A 197 -13.85 0.32 -8.77
N ALA A 198 -13.11 0.60 -7.70
CA ALA A 198 -13.65 0.82 -6.35
C ALA A 198 -13.82 2.33 -6.08
N GLY A 199 -14.85 2.70 -5.30
CA GLY A 199 -15.16 4.09 -4.96
C GLY A 199 -14.39 4.66 -3.77
N GLY A 200 -13.50 3.88 -3.14
CA GLY A 200 -12.86 4.24 -1.87
C GLY A 200 -11.60 3.42 -1.56
N PRO A 201 -10.99 3.67 -0.39
CA PRO A 201 -9.82 2.92 0.05
C PRO A 201 -10.15 1.45 0.35
N GLU A 202 -9.12 0.62 0.36
CA GLU A 202 -9.21 -0.75 0.86
C GLU A 202 -9.11 -0.75 2.40
N LEU A 203 -9.32 -1.91 3.04
CA LEU A 203 -9.03 -2.04 4.47
C LEU A 203 -7.51 -1.91 4.68
N SER A 204 -7.08 -1.17 5.71
CA SER A 204 -5.65 -1.09 6.06
C SER A 204 -5.07 -2.49 6.26
N GLY A 205 -3.88 -2.74 5.75
CA GLY A 205 -3.21 -4.04 5.77
C GLY A 205 -3.73 -5.06 4.74
N SER A 206 -4.53 -4.65 3.76
CA SER A 206 -4.98 -5.54 2.67
C SER A 206 -3.88 -5.82 1.61
N ARG A 207 -2.72 -5.18 1.71
CA ARG A 207 -1.58 -5.32 0.79
C ARG A 207 -0.29 -5.68 1.54
N PRO A 208 -0.23 -6.82 2.26
CA PRO A 208 0.93 -7.17 3.09
C PRO A 208 2.24 -7.28 2.30
N ASP A 209 2.17 -7.63 1.01
CA ASP A 209 3.35 -7.75 0.13
C ASP A 209 3.96 -6.39 -0.25
N GLY A 210 3.30 -5.29 0.14
CA GLY A 210 3.77 -3.91 0.01
C GLY A 210 4.48 -3.36 1.25
N ALA A 211 4.67 -4.18 2.29
CA ALA A 211 5.32 -3.74 3.51
C ALA A 211 6.76 -3.23 3.28
N SER A 212 7.20 -2.28 4.09
CA SER A 212 8.62 -1.96 4.24
C SER A 212 9.40 -3.12 4.90
N PRO A 213 10.75 -3.15 4.86
CA PRO A 213 11.55 -4.12 5.59
C PRO A 213 11.25 -4.17 7.10
N GLU A 214 10.88 -3.04 7.67
CA GLU A 214 10.49 -2.88 9.08
C GLU A 214 9.02 -3.31 9.35
N GLY A 215 8.30 -3.75 8.31
CA GLY A 215 6.93 -4.24 8.41
C GLY A 215 5.86 -3.15 8.35
N VAL A 216 6.21 -1.92 7.95
CA VAL A 216 5.25 -0.82 7.84
C VAL A 216 4.45 -0.97 6.55
N LEU A 217 3.13 -1.02 6.68
CA LEU A 217 2.17 -1.28 5.61
C LEU A 217 1.68 0.01 4.97
N ASP A 218 1.23 -0.11 3.72
CA ASP A 218 0.45 0.92 3.02
C ASP A 218 1.10 2.31 2.92
N LEU A 219 2.43 2.41 3.02
CA LEU A 219 3.18 3.66 2.80
C LEU A 219 3.15 4.13 1.32
N ALA A 220 2.65 3.30 0.43
CA ALA A 220 2.41 3.61 -0.97
C ALA A 220 0.96 3.22 -1.34
N GLY A 221 0.14 4.23 -1.60
CA GLY A 221 -1.25 4.07 -1.99
C GLY A 221 -2.17 3.93 -0.79
N ASN A 222 -3.33 3.33 -1.02
CA ASN A 222 -4.47 3.29 -0.12
C ASN A 222 -4.96 4.69 0.24
N VAL A 223 -4.35 5.39 1.19
CA VAL A 223 -4.63 6.80 1.46
C VAL A 223 -3.31 7.56 1.58
N ALA A 224 -3.31 8.80 1.11
CA ALA A 224 -2.17 9.66 1.38
C ALA A 224 -2.18 10.06 2.85
N GLU A 225 -1.04 10.37 3.42
CA GLU A 225 -0.93 10.52 4.87
C GLU A 225 -0.35 11.84 5.29
N TRP A 226 -1.02 12.50 6.24
CA TRP A 226 -0.54 13.74 6.83
C TRP A 226 0.84 13.57 7.48
N THR A 227 1.74 14.46 7.09
CA THR A 227 3.08 14.62 7.67
C THR A 227 3.34 16.07 8.00
N ARG A 228 4.29 16.30 8.89
CA ARG A 228 4.75 17.65 9.26
C ARG A 228 6.01 18.02 8.48
N GLU A 229 5.93 19.10 7.73
CA GLU A 229 7.05 19.66 6.98
C GLU A 229 8.01 20.42 7.91
N PRO A 230 9.30 20.59 7.53
CA PRO A 230 10.26 21.38 8.32
C PRO A 230 9.82 22.83 8.58
N SER A 231 9.04 23.42 7.68
CA SER A 231 8.43 24.75 7.85
C SER A 231 7.34 24.80 8.92
N GLY A 232 6.90 23.65 9.43
CA GLY A 232 5.77 23.50 10.35
C GLY A 232 4.42 23.35 9.66
N SER A 233 4.34 23.49 8.33
CA SER A 233 3.12 23.21 7.55
C SER A 233 2.85 21.71 7.44
N TYR A 234 1.66 21.35 6.97
CA TYR A 234 1.29 19.96 6.68
C TYR A 234 1.37 19.67 5.18
N ALA A 235 1.70 18.43 4.85
CA ALA A 235 1.54 17.88 3.51
C ALA A 235 1.16 16.40 3.61
N ALA A 236 0.44 15.90 2.60
CA ALA A 236 0.10 14.48 2.51
C ALA A 236 1.09 13.73 1.60
N ARG A 237 1.46 12.50 1.96
CA ARG A 237 2.50 11.71 1.26
C ARG A 237 2.06 10.27 0.98
N GLY A 238 2.75 9.59 0.05
CA GLY A 238 2.53 8.17 -0.26
C GLY A 238 1.51 7.87 -1.38
N GLY A 239 0.80 8.87 -1.88
CA GLY A 239 -0.26 8.68 -2.88
C GLY A 239 -1.50 8.00 -2.29
N SER A 240 -2.50 7.67 -3.10
CA SER A 240 -3.76 7.09 -2.60
C SER A 240 -4.35 6.04 -3.54
N TYR A 241 -5.49 5.47 -3.16
CA TYR A 241 -6.31 4.60 -4.01
C TYR A 241 -6.71 5.25 -5.34
N ARG A 242 -6.68 6.59 -5.42
CA ARG A 242 -6.99 7.35 -6.64
C ARG A 242 -5.80 7.52 -7.58
N SER A 243 -4.57 7.35 -7.08
CA SER A 243 -3.36 7.60 -7.86
C SER A 243 -3.26 6.67 -9.05
N SER A 244 -2.99 7.22 -10.23
CA SER A 244 -3.02 6.47 -11.51
C SER A 244 -1.64 6.26 -12.12
N SER A 245 -0.60 6.91 -11.59
CA SER A 245 0.76 6.81 -12.11
C SER A 245 1.75 6.32 -11.07
N ALA A 246 2.77 5.59 -11.53
CA ALA A 246 3.82 5.05 -10.67
C ALA A 246 4.64 6.12 -9.92
N ALA A 247 4.65 7.37 -10.40
CA ALA A 247 5.36 8.49 -9.82
C ALA A 247 4.71 8.99 -8.52
N GLU A 248 3.38 8.94 -8.44
CA GLU A 248 2.61 9.38 -7.25
C GLU A 248 2.80 8.46 -6.04
N LEU A 249 3.24 7.22 -6.27
CA LEU A 249 3.40 6.19 -5.25
C LEU A 249 4.85 6.06 -4.76
N LYS A 250 5.77 6.87 -5.30
CA LYS A 250 7.19 6.81 -4.89
C LYS A 250 7.34 7.22 -3.43
N SER A 251 8.33 6.66 -2.75
CA SER A 251 8.58 6.88 -1.31
C SER A 251 8.74 8.35 -0.88
N TRP A 252 9.08 9.24 -1.81
CA TRP A 252 9.25 10.69 -1.60
C TRP A 252 8.13 11.53 -2.21
N ALA A 253 7.11 10.92 -2.81
CA ALA A 253 6.00 11.65 -3.41
C ALA A 253 5.17 12.37 -2.35
N ALA A 254 4.82 13.61 -2.66
CA ALA A 254 3.91 14.44 -1.87
C ALA A 254 2.75 14.89 -2.73
N LEU A 255 1.57 15.02 -2.13
CA LEU A 255 0.43 15.64 -2.75
C LEU A 255 0.48 17.17 -2.55
N PRO A 256 -0.01 17.96 -3.52
CA PRO A 256 -0.08 19.42 -3.39
C PRO A 256 -1.17 19.85 -2.38
N ASP A 257 -2.09 18.95 -2.04
CA ASP A 257 -3.22 19.16 -1.15
C ASP A 257 -2.78 19.59 0.26
N ARG A 258 -3.47 20.61 0.78
CA ARG A 258 -3.24 21.18 2.12
C ARG A 258 -4.48 21.10 3.02
N GLU A 259 -5.60 20.63 2.46
CA GLU A 259 -6.88 20.51 3.14
C GLU A 259 -7.27 19.04 3.27
N LYS A 260 -8.22 18.75 4.17
CA LYS A 260 -8.78 17.40 4.33
C LYS A 260 -9.46 16.92 3.05
N ALA A 261 -9.35 15.63 2.77
CA ALA A 261 -10.00 14.98 1.65
C ALA A 261 -10.27 13.49 1.94
N LEU A 262 -11.19 12.89 1.17
CA LEU A 262 -11.60 11.48 1.32
C LEU A 262 -10.48 10.46 1.05
N TYR A 263 -9.38 10.89 0.42
CA TYR A 263 -8.21 10.06 0.11
C TYR A 263 -6.98 10.42 0.95
N ILE A 264 -7.14 11.28 1.97
CA ILE A 264 -6.07 11.66 2.91
C ILE A 264 -6.47 11.18 4.30
N GLY A 265 -5.62 10.33 4.88
CA GLY A 265 -5.66 9.88 6.26
C GLY A 265 -4.35 10.22 6.97
N PHE A 266 -3.96 9.37 7.94
CA PHE A 266 -2.74 9.57 8.70
C PHE A 266 -2.36 8.32 9.51
N ARG A 267 -1.12 8.33 10.00
CA ARG A 267 -0.62 7.43 11.04
C ARG A 267 0.17 8.21 12.08
N CYS A 268 0.41 7.63 13.25
CA CYS A 268 1.16 8.28 14.31
C CYS A 268 2.61 7.79 14.39
N ALA A 269 3.51 8.70 14.75
CA ALA A 269 4.89 8.44 15.12
C ALA A 269 5.09 8.70 16.62
N TYR A 270 6.05 8.00 17.21
CA TYR A 270 6.37 8.06 18.63
C TYR A 270 7.89 8.15 18.83
N PRO A 271 8.34 8.77 19.92
CA PRO A 271 9.73 8.65 20.36
C PRO A 271 10.12 7.17 20.57
N ARG A 272 11.40 6.86 20.38
CA ARG A 272 11.97 5.56 20.74
C ARG A 272 12.23 5.47 22.24
#